data_AF-A0A7F8RD11-F1
#
_entry.id   AF-A0A7F8RD11-F1
#
_cell.length_a   1.000
_cell.length_b   1.000
_cell.length_c   1.000
_cell.angle_alpha   90.00
_cell.angle_beta   90.00
_cell.angle_gamma   90.00
#
_symmetry.space_group_name_H-M   'P 1'
#
loop_
_entity.id
_entity.type
_entity.pdbx_description
1 polymer ?
#
loop_
_entity_poly.entity_id
_entity_poly.type
_entity_poly.pdbx_seq_one_letter_code
_entity_poly.pdbx_strand_id
1 'polypeptide(L)'
;GAAVEVGRRQVRRGPSPEAQTCFGPGLWERPCFELALLSLIWVVTPFQLVYLKITGTLFPASDFRHPVVTPALVCMSQLLTKCPVLSLQDVVKGLFVCCVFLDYVSLSRRFIPELINFLLGILYVATPNKHGHGYTLVHPFRASGKNSELLVVSDQEDTATWQRRGLSLGWAGGLKGQTKTEANHTRLSCLAVCLALVKRCVLLYGPLPSFQTIMRPLGALLTEHLADGSRPPELQELCRSALADVEKHEQCCRPLVCEKSKPLPLKLFTPRLVRVLEFGKKQGSSKEEQERKRLIHKHKREFKGAVREIRRDNQFLARMQLSETLERDAERKRKVKQLFNSLATQEGEWKALKRKKFKK
;
A
#
# COMPACT_ATOMS: atom_id res chain seq x y z
N GLY A 1 -35.33 -12.79 -30.02
CA GLY A 1 -34.97 -11.39 -30.32
C GLY A 1 -35.65 -10.48 -29.32
N ALA A 2 -34.87 -9.80 -28.49
CA ALA A 2 -35.22 -8.57 -27.78
C ALA A 2 -33.94 -8.15 -27.03
N ALA A 3 -33.11 -7.34 -27.69
CA ALA A 3 -31.94 -6.73 -27.10
C ALA A 3 -32.40 -5.61 -26.15
N VAL A 4 -31.98 -5.66 -24.90
CA VAL A 4 -32.10 -4.53 -23.96
C VAL A 4 -30.72 -3.90 -23.84
N GLU A 5 -30.57 -2.80 -24.55
CA GLU A 5 -29.42 -1.90 -24.52
C GLU A 5 -29.39 -1.18 -23.16
N VAL A 6 -28.43 -1.55 -22.30
CA VAL A 6 -28.17 -0.80 -21.06
C VAL A 6 -26.95 0.09 -21.29
N GLY A 7 -27.23 1.37 -21.54
CA GLY A 7 -26.25 2.42 -21.76
C GLY A 7 -25.24 2.53 -20.62
N ARG A 8 -23.95 2.40 -20.95
CA ARG A 8 -22.83 2.73 -20.07
C ARG A 8 -22.70 4.25 -19.95
N ARG A 9 -23.25 4.84 -18.89
CA ARG A 9 -22.83 6.18 -18.42
C ARG A 9 -21.47 6.06 -17.73
N GLN A 10 -20.44 6.48 -18.44
CA GLN A 10 -19.07 6.60 -17.94
C GLN A 10 -18.98 7.85 -17.04
N VAL A 11 -19.26 7.69 -15.75
CA VAL A 11 -19.05 8.76 -14.77
C VAL A 11 -17.55 8.82 -14.47
N ARG A 12 -16.85 9.79 -15.08
CA ARG A 12 -15.51 10.20 -14.66
C ARG A 12 -15.60 10.72 -13.22
N ARG A 13 -15.21 9.90 -12.25
CA ARG A 13 -14.91 10.38 -10.89
C ARG A 13 -13.50 10.97 -10.91
N GLY A 14 -13.41 12.28 -10.79
CA GLY A 14 -12.16 12.97 -10.46
C GLY A 14 -11.65 12.55 -9.09
N PRO A 15 -10.35 12.72 -8.83
CA PRO A 15 -9.76 12.37 -7.53
C PRO A 15 -10.27 13.32 -6.46
N SER A 16 -10.85 12.77 -5.39
CA SER A 16 -11.18 13.53 -4.17
C SER A 16 -9.91 13.85 -3.37
N PRO A 17 -9.85 15.01 -2.70
CA PRO A 17 -8.61 15.57 -2.16
C PRO A 17 -8.50 15.27 -0.66
N GLU A 18 -7.67 14.31 -0.27
CA GLU A 18 -7.26 14.13 1.14
C GLU A 18 -5.80 13.69 1.19
N ALA A 19 -4.88 14.64 0.96
CA ALA A 19 -3.48 14.55 1.35
C ALA A 19 -2.80 15.92 1.21
N GLN A 20 -3.29 16.93 1.91
CA GLN A 20 -2.59 18.21 2.08
C GLN A 20 -2.83 18.71 3.50
N THR A 21 -1.79 18.65 4.32
CA THR A 21 -1.23 19.74 5.14
C THR A 21 -0.44 19.12 6.28
N CYS A 22 0.90 19.23 6.23
CA CYS A 22 1.82 19.39 7.38
C CYS A 22 3.27 19.32 6.87
N PHE A 23 3.69 20.25 6.01
CA PHE A 23 5.09 20.68 5.92
C PHE A 23 5.06 22.14 5.48
N GLY A 24 5.33 23.03 6.45
CA GLY A 24 5.38 24.48 6.21
C GLY A 24 6.61 24.86 5.39
N PRO A 25 6.52 25.90 4.53
CA PRO A 25 7.67 26.45 3.83
C PRO A 25 8.35 27.46 4.76
N GLY A 26 9.62 27.21 5.11
CA GLY A 26 10.39 28.10 5.97
C GLY A 26 11.88 27.98 5.72
N LEU A 27 12.45 29.05 5.15
CA LEU A 27 13.87 29.41 5.09
C LEU A 27 14.82 28.43 4.38
N TRP A 28 14.92 28.55 3.05
CA TRP A 28 16.14 28.19 2.31
C TRP A 28 16.42 29.25 1.23
N GLU A 29 16.81 30.45 1.66
CA GLU A 29 17.47 31.43 0.78
C GLU A 29 18.51 32.19 1.61
N ARG A 30 19.78 31.74 1.61
CA ARG A 30 21.02 32.55 1.65
C ARG A 30 22.23 31.68 1.23
N PRO A 31 22.70 31.73 -0.03
CA PRO A 31 23.68 30.76 -0.53
C PRO A 31 25.17 31.11 -0.33
N CYS A 32 25.53 32.26 0.27
CA CYS A 32 26.91 32.75 0.21
C CYS A 32 27.74 32.61 1.50
N PHE A 33 27.15 32.29 2.65
CA PHE A 33 27.88 32.18 3.93
C PHE A 33 28.21 30.73 4.35
N GLU A 34 27.61 29.73 3.70
CA GLU A 34 27.75 28.31 4.05
C GLU A 34 29.03 27.66 3.52
N LEU A 35 29.63 28.18 2.44
CA LEU A 35 30.74 27.52 1.74
C LEU A 35 32.04 27.50 2.55
N ALA A 36 32.28 28.46 3.44
CA ALA A 36 33.49 28.51 4.27
C ALA A 36 33.40 27.62 5.53
N LEU A 37 32.21 27.46 6.12
CA LEU A 37 31.97 26.50 7.21
C LEU A 37 31.94 25.06 6.69
N LEU A 38 31.43 24.85 5.47
CA LEU A 38 31.45 23.55 4.79
C LEU A 38 32.85 23.08 4.37
N SER A 39 33.91 23.87 4.48
CA SER A 39 35.29 23.35 4.31
C SER A 39 35.90 22.80 5.61
N LEU A 40 35.46 23.28 6.78
CA LEU A 40 35.93 22.82 8.10
C LEU A 40 35.16 21.59 8.61
N ILE A 41 33.92 21.38 8.14
CA ILE A 41 33.04 20.28 8.56
C ILE A 41 33.48 18.91 8.00
N TRP A 42 34.26 18.86 6.91
CA TRP A 42 34.58 17.60 6.20
C TRP A 42 36.00 17.11 6.42
N VAL A 43 36.72 17.63 7.42
CA VAL A 43 37.95 17.01 7.88
C VAL A 43 37.59 15.79 8.72
N VAL A 44 37.52 14.63 8.06
CA VAL A 44 37.26 13.37 8.73
C VAL A 44 38.44 13.04 9.64
N THR A 45 38.20 13.09 10.94
CA THR A 45 39.18 12.71 11.95
C THR A 45 39.15 11.19 12.17
N PRO A 46 40.29 10.55 12.54
CA PRO A 46 40.32 9.12 12.83
C PRO A 46 39.36 8.72 13.97
N PHE A 47 39.08 9.64 14.90
CA PHE A 47 38.12 9.41 15.98
C PHE A 47 36.69 9.19 15.48
N GLN A 48 36.23 9.98 14.49
CA GLN A 48 34.90 9.82 13.88
C GLN A 48 34.75 8.46 13.21
N LEU A 49 35.82 7.92 12.61
CA LEU A 49 35.83 6.59 12.00
C LEU A 49 35.66 5.49 13.05
N VAL A 50 36.34 5.59 14.18
CA VAL A 50 36.20 4.65 15.30
C VAL A 50 34.76 4.69 15.85
N TYR A 51 34.17 5.88 15.98
CA TYR A 51 32.79 6.03 16.45
C TYR A 51 31.78 5.28 15.56
N LEU A 52 31.96 5.35 14.24
CA LEU A 52 31.12 4.59 13.29
C LEU A 52 31.30 3.08 13.48
N LYS A 53 32.52 2.59 13.70
CA LYS A 53 32.73 1.16 13.95
C LYS A 53 32.07 0.70 15.26
N ILE A 54 32.24 1.48 16.33
CA ILE A 54 31.65 1.17 17.65
C ILE A 54 30.12 1.14 17.55
N THR A 55 29.52 2.10 16.83
CA THR A 55 28.07 2.17 16.64
C THR A 55 27.52 0.87 16.03
N GLY A 56 28.22 0.29 15.07
CA GLY A 56 27.80 -0.98 14.43
C GLY A 56 28.01 -2.22 15.29
N THR A 57 28.84 -2.12 16.34
CA THR A 57 29.00 -3.20 17.33
C THR A 57 28.02 -3.10 18.48
N LEU A 58 27.59 -1.88 18.84
CA LEU A 58 26.67 -1.65 19.95
C LEU A 58 25.20 -1.80 19.54
N PHE A 59 24.85 -1.42 18.31
CA PHE A 59 23.47 -1.37 17.84
C PHE A 59 23.21 -2.36 16.69
N PRO A 60 22.01 -2.95 16.60
CA PRO A 60 21.66 -3.86 15.52
C PRO A 60 21.56 -3.11 14.18
N ALA A 61 22.32 -3.56 13.18
CA ALA A 61 22.32 -2.99 11.83
C ALA A 61 21.27 -3.62 10.87
N SER A 62 20.49 -4.60 11.34
CA SER A 62 19.47 -5.30 10.54
C SER A 62 18.16 -4.53 10.37
N ASP A 63 17.81 -3.69 11.34
CA ASP A 63 16.46 -3.13 11.48
C ASP A 63 16.09 -2.18 10.35
N PHE A 64 14.80 -2.16 9.97
CA PHE A 64 14.30 -1.30 8.88
C PHE A 64 14.67 0.17 9.08
N ARG A 65 14.41 0.70 10.29
CA ARG A 65 14.78 2.04 10.75
C ARG A 65 15.26 1.97 12.19
N HIS A 66 16.38 2.63 12.48
CA HIS A 66 16.95 2.70 13.82
C HIS A 66 17.47 4.13 14.06
N PRO A 67 17.17 4.74 15.23
CA PRO A 67 17.44 6.16 15.48
C PRO A 67 18.93 6.54 15.39
N VAL A 68 19.84 5.61 15.70
CA VAL A 68 21.31 5.83 15.65
C VAL A 68 21.97 5.25 14.38
N VAL A 69 21.70 3.98 14.05
CA VAL A 69 22.30 3.30 12.87
C VAL A 69 21.87 3.93 11.55
N THR A 70 20.59 4.30 11.37
CA THR A 70 20.13 4.91 10.11
C THR A 70 20.85 6.23 9.79
N PRO A 71 20.96 7.22 10.71
CA PRO A 71 21.76 8.41 10.43
C PRO A 71 23.26 8.12 10.31
N ALA A 72 23.80 7.13 11.03
CA ALA A 72 25.19 6.71 10.82
C ALA A 72 25.43 6.17 9.39
N LEU A 73 24.47 5.41 8.84
CA LEU A 73 24.51 4.94 7.46
C LEU A 73 24.47 6.10 6.46
N VAL A 74 23.60 7.09 6.70
CA VAL A 74 23.52 8.30 5.87
C VAL A 74 24.82 9.10 5.95
N CYS A 75 25.38 9.28 7.15
CA CYS A 75 26.66 9.97 7.33
C CYS A 75 27.78 9.29 6.53
N MET A 76 27.92 7.98 6.63
CA MET A 76 28.91 7.21 5.85
C MET A 76 28.68 7.34 4.33
N SER A 77 27.43 7.35 3.85
CA SER A 77 27.14 7.60 2.43
C SER A 77 27.54 9.02 1.97
N GLN A 78 27.35 10.02 2.84
CA GLN A 78 27.78 11.39 2.59
C GLN A 78 29.31 11.51 2.59
N LEU A 79 30.00 10.80 3.48
CA LEU A 79 31.47 10.76 3.50
C LEU A 79 32.03 10.19 2.18
N LEU A 80 31.42 9.14 1.63
CA LEU A 80 31.88 8.54 0.37
C LEU A 80 31.59 9.42 -0.87
N THR A 81 30.54 10.24 -0.83
CA THR A 81 30.09 11.04 -1.98
C THR A 81 30.61 12.47 -1.98
N LYS A 82 30.68 13.12 -0.82
CA LYS A 82 30.98 14.56 -0.70
C LYS A 82 32.45 14.84 -0.43
N CYS A 83 33.17 13.95 0.25
CA CYS A 83 34.59 14.15 0.54
C CYS A 83 35.44 13.97 -0.74
N PRO A 84 36.15 15.00 -1.21
CA PRO A 84 37.08 14.84 -2.33
C PRO A 84 38.29 14.02 -1.88
N VAL A 85 38.71 13.06 -2.70
CA VAL A 85 39.92 12.28 -2.46
C VAL A 85 41.12 13.06 -2.99
N LEU A 86 41.86 13.71 -2.08
CA LEU A 86 43.02 14.54 -2.43
C LEU A 86 44.35 13.86 -2.10
N SER A 87 44.37 13.07 -1.02
CA SER A 87 45.56 12.42 -0.50
C SER A 87 45.39 10.91 -0.36
N LEU A 88 46.51 10.19 -0.24
CA LEU A 88 46.54 8.76 0.09
C LEU A 88 45.79 8.47 1.40
N GLN A 89 45.85 9.40 2.36
CA GLN A 89 45.17 9.25 3.65
C GLN A 89 43.66 9.24 3.48
N ASP A 90 43.13 10.06 2.58
CA ASP A 90 41.70 10.12 2.29
C ASP A 90 41.22 8.81 1.63
N VAL A 91 42.07 8.18 0.81
CA VAL A 91 41.82 6.83 0.27
C VAL A 91 41.72 5.81 1.40
N VAL A 92 42.67 5.80 2.34
CA VAL A 92 42.65 4.87 3.49
C VAL A 92 41.41 5.09 4.36
N LYS A 93 41.04 6.35 4.64
CA LYS A 93 39.82 6.70 5.38
C LYS A 93 38.56 6.21 4.65
N GLY A 94 38.47 6.45 3.35
CA GLY A 94 37.34 6.00 2.54
C GLY A 94 37.23 4.48 2.45
N LEU A 95 38.35 3.77 2.28
CA LEU A 95 38.39 2.31 2.30
C LEU A 95 37.97 1.75 3.67
N PHE A 96 38.38 2.39 4.77
CA PHE A 96 37.92 2.02 6.10
C PHE A 96 36.40 2.20 6.24
N VAL A 97 35.85 3.34 5.79
CA VAL A 97 34.39 3.56 5.77
C VAL A 97 33.71 2.47 4.95
N CYS A 98 34.23 2.11 3.79
CA CYS A 98 33.69 1.01 2.96
C CYS A 98 33.68 -0.33 3.70
N CYS A 99 34.73 -0.66 4.44
CA CYS A 99 34.78 -1.88 5.29
C CYS A 99 33.65 -1.86 6.33
N VAL A 100 33.51 -0.76 7.08
CA VAL A 100 32.46 -0.61 8.11
C VAL A 100 31.06 -0.66 7.47
N PHE A 101 30.89 -0.04 6.30
CA PHE A 101 29.62 -0.03 5.57
C PHE A 101 29.18 -1.45 5.19
N LEU A 102 30.12 -2.26 4.69
CA LEU A 102 29.85 -3.67 4.38
C LEU A 102 29.53 -4.51 5.61
N ASP A 103 30.13 -4.20 6.77
CA ASP A 103 29.79 -4.88 8.02
C ASP A 103 28.34 -4.59 8.43
N TYR A 104 27.90 -3.33 8.35
CA TYR A 104 26.52 -2.93 8.65
C TYR A 104 25.50 -3.62 7.73
N VAL A 105 25.87 -3.82 6.48
CA VAL A 105 24.96 -4.30 5.42
C VAL A 105 25.01 -5.81 5.27
N SER A 106 26.00 -6.47 5.88
CA SER A 106 26.22 -7.92 5.76
C SER A 106 24.97 -8.77 6.04
N LEU A 107 24.19 -8.40 7.06
CA LEU A 107 22.94 -9.09 7.41
C LEU A 107 21.73 -8.57 6.63
N SER A 108 21.62 -7.25 6.44
CA SER A 108 20.44 -6.62 5.83
C SER A 108 20.43 -6.72 4.30
N ARG A 109 21.59 -6.98 3.67
CA ARG A 109 21.81 -7.07 2.22
C ARG A 109 21.24 -5.90 1.42
N ARG A 110 21.17 -4.72 2.03
CA ARG A 110 20.70 -3.50 1.36
C ARG A 110 21.68 -3.05 0.29
N PHE A 111 21.16 -2.71 -0.88
CA PHE A 111 21.99 -2.19 -1.95
C PHE A 111 22.39 -0.73 -1.66
N ILE A 112 23.68 -0.45 -1.82
CA ILE A 112 24.26 0.88 -1.64
C ILE A 112 25.04 1.25 -2.90
N PRO A 113 24.60 2.27 -3.65
CA PRO A 113 25.30 2.72 -4.85
C PRO A 113 26.59 3.48 -4.53
N GLU A 114 26.65 4.24 -3.44
CA GLU A 114 27.80 5.10 -3.11
C GLU A 114 29.08 4.28 -2.91
N LEU A 115 28.95 3.13 -2.25
CA LEU A 115 30.05 2.17 -2.02
C LEU A 115 30.63 1.66 -3.34
N ILE A 116 29.77 1.21 -4.26
CA ILE A 116 30.20 0.68 -5.56
C ILE A 116 30.87 1.77 -6.38
N ASN A 117 30.30 2.98 -6.39
CA ASN A 117 30.88 4.13 -7.09
C ASN A 117 32.25 4.52 -6.51
N PHE A 118 32.42 4.46 -5.19
CA PHE A 118 33.68 4.78 -4.55
C PHE A 118 34.78 3.74 -4.87
N LEU A 119 34.45 2.44 -4.81
CA LEU A 119 35.37 1.36 -5.18
C LEU A 119 35.76 1.44 -6.67
N LEU A 120 34.80 1.71 -7.54
CA LEU A 120 35.02 1.96 -8.97
C LEU A 120 36.01 3.13 -9.17
N GLY A 121 35.79 4.24 -8.45
CA GLY A 121 36.66 5.40 -8.51
C GLY A 121 38.09 5.14 -8.05
N ILE A 122 38.28 4.32 -7.00
CA ILE A 122 39.62 3.90 -6.54
C ILE A 122 40.33 3.07 -7.60
N LEU A 123 39.64 2.13 -8.23
CA LEU A 123 40.21 1.31 -9.30
C LEU A 123 40.59 2.18 -10.50
N TYR A 124 39.73 3.13 -10.88
CA TYR A 124 40.03 4.09 -11.95
C TYR A 124 41.25 4.97 -11.66
N VAL A 125 41.40 5.46 -10.43
CA VAL A 125 42.58 6.28 -10.03
C VAL A 125 43.88 5.47 -10.01
N ALA A 126 43.77 4.14 -10.01
CA ALA A 126 44.91 3.25 -10.09
C ALA A 126 45.27 2.84 -11.52
N THR A 127 44.46 3.18 -12.52
CA THR A 127 44.72 2.88 -13.93
C THR A 127 45.53 4.02 -14.57
N PRO A 128 46.66 3.74 -15.24
CA PRO A 128 47.48 4.76 -15.88
C PRO A 128 46.88 5.26 -17.20
N ASN A 129 46.04 4.45 -17.87
CA ASN A 129 45.51 4.73 -19.20
C ASN A 129 44.07 5.25 -19.11
N LYS A 130 43.78 6.42 -19.69
CA LYS A 130 42.51 7.17 -19.50
C LYS A 130 41.56 7.06 -20.69
N HIS A 131 41.81 6.14 -21.62
CA HIS A 131 41.08 6.10 -22.87
C HIS A 131 39.70 5.46 -22.73
N GLY A 132 38.67 6.31 -22.63
CA GLY A 132 37.34 6.07 -23.19
C GLY A 132 36.59 4.85 -22.65
N HIS A 133 36.65 4.60 -21.35
CA HIS A 133 36.13 3.36 -20.75
C HIS A 133 34.60 3.15 -20.76
N GLY A 134 33.84 3.92 -21.55
CA GLY A 134 32.38 3.73 -21.70
C GLY A 134 31.57 3.92 -20.41
N TYR A 135 32.16 4.42 -19.33
CA TYR A 135 31.49 4.73 -18.07
C TYR A 135 31.76 6.18 -17.65
N THR A 136 30.76 6.77 -17.00
CA THR A 136 30.83 8.14 -16.49
C THR A 136 31.29 8.10 -15.04
N LEU A 137 32.46 8.67 -14.76
CA LEU A 137 32.97 8.79 -13.41
C LEU A 137 32.08 9.74 -12.58
N VAL A 138 31.72 9.34 -11.37
CA VAL A 138 30.86 10.11 -10.47
C VAL A 138 31.72 10.80 -9.40
N HIS A 139 31.29 11.98 -8.94
CA HIS A 139 31.89 12.67 -7.80
C HIS A 139 32.00 11.71 -6.59
N PRO A 140 33.13 11.65 -5.86
CA PRO A 140 34.22 12.64 -5.74
C PRO A 140 35.36 12.56 -6.74
N PHE A 141 35.40 11.51 -7.56
CA PHE A 141 36.51 11.31 -8.49
C PHE A 141 36.27 12.11 -9.78
N ARG A 142 37.37 12.58 -10.40
CA ARG A 142 37.33 13.35 -11.65
C ARG A 142 38.19 12.66 -12.71
N ALA A 143 37.66 12.56 -13.93
CA ALA A 143 38.33 11.87 -15.05
C ALA A 143 39.68 12.51 -15.42
N SER A 144 39.80 13.83 -15.20
CA SER A 144 41.01 14.61 -15.44
C SER A 144 41.29 15.50 -14.23
N GLY A 145 42.55 15.50 -13.76
CA GLY A 145 43.00 16.32 -12.64
C GLY A 145 44.33 15.83 -12.04
N LYS A 146 44.95 16.65 -11.20
CA LYS A 146 46.24 16.35 -10.52
C LYS A 146 46.22 15.07 -9.67
N ASN A 147 45.04 14.65 -9.23
CA ASN A 147 44.84 13.49 -8.36
C ASN A 147 44.33 12.25 -9.11
N SER A 148 44.26 12.31 -10.46
CA SER A 148 43.76 11.21 -11.28
C SER A 148 44.68 9.98 -11.30
N GLU A 149 45.96 10.15 -10.95
CA GLU A 149 46.98 9.08 -10.93
C GLU A 149 47.51 8.82 -9.52
N LEU A 150 46.75 9.18 -8.47
CA LEU A 150 47.20 9.14 -7.08
C LEU A 150 47.65 7.73 -6.62
N LEU A 151 47.07 6.67 -7.19
CA LEU A 151 47.33 5.28 -6.84
C LEU A 151 48.15 4.52 -7.90
N VAL A 152 48.61 5.21 -8.95
CA VAL A 152 49.48 4.61 -9.96
C VAL A 152 50.88 4.42 -9.36
N VAL A 153 51.42 3.21 -9.55
CA VAL A 153 52.79 2.85 -9.17
C VAL A 153 53.53 2.47 -10.44
N SER A 154 54.54 3.26 -10.80
CA SER A 154 55.30 3.09 -12.04
C SER A 154 56.62 2.33 -11.83
N ASP A 155 57.08 2.22 -10.58
CA ASP A 155 58.41 1.67 -10.24
C ASP A 155 58.33 0.14 -10.06
N GLN A 156 58.93 -0.64 -10.97
CA GLN A 156 58.89 -2.11 -10.95
C GLN A 156 59.59 -2.72 -9.72
N GLU A 157 60.63 -2.08 -9.19
CA GLU A 157 61.39 -2.56 -8.03
C GLU A 157 60.57 -2.52 -6.73
N ASP A 158 59.74 -1.49 -6.57
CA ASP A 158 58.84 -1.34 -5.42
C ASP A 158 57.67 -2.32 -5.47
N THR A 159 57.28 -2.78 -6.67
CA THR A 159 56.24 -3.81 -6.82
C THR A 159 56.73 -5.20 -6.44
N ALA A 160 58.01 -5.50 -6.69
CA ALA A 160 58.61 -6.80 -6.37
C ALA A 160 58.88 -6.99 -4.86
N THR A 161 59.12 -5.88 -4.15
CA THR A 161 59.38 -5.88 -2.69
C THR A 161 58.12 -5.82 -1.85
N TRP A 162 56.95 -5.65 -2.46
CA TRP A 162 55.69 -5.52 -1.76
C TRP A 162 55.20 -6.86 -1.20
N GLN A 163 54.75 -6.85 0.05
CA GLN A 163 54.03 -7.95 0.69
C GLN A 163 52.71 -7.44 1.25
N ARG A 164 51.67 -8.26 1.15
CA ARG A 164 50.35 -7.92 1.67
C ARG A 164 50.37 -7.69 3.18
N ARG A 165 50.31 -6.43 3.59
CA ARG A 165 50.11 -6.02 4.99
C ARG A 165 48.75 -5.37 5.18
N GLY A 166 48.15 -5.59 6.35
CA GLY A 166 46.93 -4.88 6.75
C GLY A 166 47.21 -3.39 6.90
N LEU A 167 46.30 -2.54 6.38
CA LEU A 167 46.36 -1.10 6.60
C LEU A 167 45.96 -0.79 8.05
N SER A 168 46.87 -0.24 8.83
CA SER A 168 46.55 0.23 10.18
C SER A 168 45.80 1.56 10.13
N LEU A 169 44.87 1.77 11.06
CA LEU A 169 44.13 3.05 11.18
C LEU A 169 45.06 4.22 11.49
N GLY A 170 46.27 3.97 12.02
CA GLY A 170 47.29 5.00 12.22
C GLY A 170 47.69 5.74 10.93
N TRP A 171 47.53 5.10 9.77
CA TRP A 171 47.79 5.72 8.46
C TRP A 171 46.78 6.81 8.09
N ALA A 172 45.60 6.82 8.73
CA ALA A 172 44.59 7.86 8.54
C ALA A 172 44.86 9.14 9.37
N GLY A 173 45.74 9.06 10.38
CA GLY A 173 46.08 10.16 11.29
C GLY A 173 47.19 11.09 10.80
N GLY A 174 47.77 10.80 9.62
CA GLY A 174 48.86 11.55 9.03
C GLY A 174 50.22 10.90 9.27
N LEU A 175 50.85 10.38 8.22
CA LEU A 175 52.26 9.98 8.27
C LEU A 175 53.13 11.18 7.91
N LYS A 176 53.89 11.69 8.88
CA LYS A 176 55.00 12.62 8.61
C LYS A 176 56.21 11.79 8.17
N GLY A 177 56.69 12.00 6.94
CA GLY A 177 57.98 11.50 6.48
C GLY A 177 58.01 10.10 5.86
N GLN A 178 57.06 9.74 4.98
CA GLN A 178 57.19 8.51 4.20
C GLN A 178 58.27 8.62 3.13
N THR A 179 59.05 7.56 2.98
CA THR A 179 59.89 7.34 1.80
C THR A 179 59.00 7.05 0.58
N LYS A 180 59.51 7.31 -0.63
CA LYS A 180 58.77 7.07 -1.89
C LYS A 180 58.31 5.61 -2.01
N THR A 181 59.14 4.68 -1.54
CA THR A 181 58.91 3.24 -1.56
C THR A 181 57.80 2.82 -0.58
N GLU A 182 57.77 3.36 0.64
CA GLU A 182 56.69 3.13 1.61
C GLU A 182 55.34 3.65 1.09
N ALA A 183 55.34 4.81 0.43
CA ALA A 183 54.14 5.35 -0.20
C ALA A 183 53.63 4.42 -1.32
N ASN A 184 54.53 3.89 -2.15
CA ASN A 184 54.19 2.93 -3.20
C ASN A 184 53.62 1.61 -2.62
N HIS A 185 54.23 1.07 -1.58
CA HIS A 185 53.71 -0.11 -0.87
C HIS A 185 52.32 0.13 -0.27
N THR A 186 52.06 1.36 0.18
CA THR A 186 50.76 1.75 0.74
C THR A 186 49.69 1.85 -0.35
N ARG A 187 50.03 2.40 -1.54
CA ARG A 187 49.14 2.43 -2.71
C ARG A 187 48.74 1.01 -3.13
N LEU A 188 49.70 0.09 -3.21
CA LEU A 188 49.44 -1.33 -3.51
C LEU A 188 48.57 -1.99 -2.44
N SER A 189 48.80 -1.69 -1.17
CA SER A 189 47.98 -2.19 -0.06
C SER A 189 46.55 -1.65 -0.10
N CYS A 190 46.35 -0.39 -0.48
CA CYS A 190 45.02 0.19 -0.72
C CYS A 190 44.28 -0.53 -1.84
N LEU A 191 44.99 -0.88 -2.92
CA LEU A 191 44.41 -1.66 -4.02
C LEU A 191 44.05 -3.08 -3.58
N ALA A 192 44.91 -3.76 -2.83
CA ALA A 192 44.61 -5.09 -2.29
C ALA A 192 43.35 -5.08 -1.42
N VAL A 193 43.17 -4.05 -0.58
CA VAL A 193 41.96 -3.87 0.24
C VAL A 193 40.75 -3.56 -0.63
N CYS A 194 40.88 -2.68 -1.63
CA CYS A 194 39.80 -2.37 -2.56
C CYS A 194 39.31 -3.65 -3.28
N LEU A 195 40.22 -4.47 -3.81
CA LEU A 195 39.87 -5.74 -4.46
C LEU A 195 39.21 -6.73 -3.50
N ALA A 196 39.69 -6.83 -2.26
CA ALA A 196 39.05 -7.65 -1.23
C ALA A 196 37.62 -7.18 -0.91
N LEU A 197 37.40 -5.86 -0.87
CA LEU A 197 36.07 -5.28 -0.70
C LEU A 197 35.17 -5.55 -1.90
N VAL A 198 35.69 -5.45 -3.12
CA VAL A 198 34.95 -5.81 -4.34
C VAL A 198 34.50 -7.26 -4.30
N LYS A 199 35.37 -8.21 -3.92
CA LYS A 199 34.97 -9.62 -3.73
C LYS A 199 33.84 -9.75 -2.70
N ARG A 200 33.93 -9.03 -1.58
CA ARG A 200 32.87 -9.03 -0.56
C ARG A 200 31.56 -8.45 -1.10
N CYS A 201 31.62 -7.40 -1.92
CA CYS A 201 30.47 -6.83 -2.62
C CYS A 201 29.85 -7.83 -3.59
N VAL A 202 30.65 -8.57 -4.37
CA VAL A 202 30.19 -9.63 -5.28
C VAL A 202 29.35 -10.67 -4.51
N LEU A 203 29.90 -11.19 -3.41
CA LEU A 203 29.22 -12.19 -2.59
C LEU A 203 27.92 -11.65 -1.94
N LEU A 204 27.92 -10.40 -1.49
CA LEU A 204 26.75 -9.79 -0.84
C LEU A 204 25.63 -9.45 -1.83
N TYR A 205 25.99 -8.96 -3.03
CA TYR A 205 25.06 -8.47 -4.03
C TYR A 205 24.71 -9.47 -5.14
N GLY A 206 25.35 -10.65 -5.15
CA GLY A 206 25.03 -11.74 -6.07
C GLY A 206 23.53 -12.07 -6.25
N PRO A 207 22.67 -12.05 -5.22
CA PRO A 207 21.24 -12.35 -5.39
C PRO A 207 20.42 -11.20 -6.01
N LEU A 208 21.00 -10.03 -6.28
CA LEU A 208 20.25 -8.90 -6.84
C LEU A 208 19.88 -9.13 -8.30
N PRO A 209 18.64 -8.79 -8.73
CA PRO A 209 18.20 -9.01 -10.11
C PRO A 209 18.98 -8.17 -11.14
N SER A 210 19.50 -7.01 -10.72
CA SER A 210 20.29 -6.08 -11.56
C SER A 210 21.80 -6.21 -11.34
N PHE A 211 22.28 -7.32 -10.76
CA PHE A 211 23.68 -7.53 -10.38
C PHE A 211 24.65 -7.27 -11.53
N GLN A 212 24.41 -7.86 -12.70
CA GLN A 212 25.33 -7.74 -13.84
C GLN A 212 25.44 -6.31 -14.36
N THR A 213 24.34 -5.54 -14.36
CA THR A 213 24.38 -4.14 -14.81
C THR A 213 25.22 -3.29 -13.86
N ILE A 214 25.13 -3.56 -12.55
CA ILE A 214 25.87 -2.85 -11.51
C ILE A 214 27.36 -3.20 -11.55
N MET A 215 27.71 -4.47 -11.77
CA MET A 215 29.10 -4.96 -11.70
C MET A 215 29.85 -4.87 -13.03
N ARG A 216 29.16 -4.66 -14.17
CA ARG A 216 29.78 -4.48 -15.49
C ARG A 216 30.92 -3.45 -15.54
N PRO A 217 30.77 -2.20 -15.02
CA PRO A 217 31.87 -1.24 -15.05
C PRO A 217 33.07 -1.68 -14.20
N LEU A 218 32.83 -2.37 -13.08
CA LEU A 218 33.90 -2.94 -12.26
C LEU A 218 34.62 -4.08 -13.00
N GLY A 219 33.89 -4.96 -13.68
CA GLY A 219 34.48 -6.04 -14.48
C GLY A 219 35.36 -5.53 -15.63
N ALA A 220 34.92 -4.48 -16.33
CA ALA A 220 35.71 -3.85 -17.38
C ALA A 220 37.06 -3.32 -16.84
N LEU A 221 37.02 -2.60 -15.71
CA LEU A 221 38.23 -2.09 -15.06
C LEU A 221 39.16 -3.21 -14.54
N LEU A 222 38.60 -4.25 -13.94
CA LEU A 222 39.40 -5.38 -13.47
C LEU A 222 40.13 -6.10 -14.63
N THR A 223 39.49 -6.18 -15.80
CA THR A 223 40.09 -6.79 -17.00
C THR A 223 41.28 -5.96 -17.50
N GLU A 224 41.15 -4.63 -17.47
CA GLU A 224 42.25 -3.71 -17.80
C GLU A 224 43.40 -3.80 -16.78
N HIS A 225 43.09 -3.87 -15.49
CA HIS A 225 44.09 -4.08 -14.45
C HIS A 225 44.86 -5.41 -14.58
N LEU A 226 44.27 -6.41 -15.24
CA LEU A 226 44.95 -7.66 -15.59
C LEU A 226 45.80 -7.55 -16.86
N ALA A 227 45.41 -6.69 -17.80
CA ALA A 227 46.20 -6.43 -19.01
C ALA A 227 47.48 -5.63 -18.69
N ASP A 228 47.40 -4.73 -17.70
CA ASP A 228 48.53 -4.02 -17.13
C ASP A 228 49.41 -4.96 -16.27
N GLY A 229 50.30 -5.72 -16.90
CA GLY A 229 51.19 -6.69 -16.27
C GLY A 229 52.24 -6.12 -15.29
N SER A 230 52.18 -4.82 -14.94
CA SER A 230 53.12 -4.13 -14.05
C SER A 230 52.86 -4.36 -12.55
N ARG A 231 51.80 -5.08 -12.20
CA ARG A 231 51.40 -5.32 -10.80
C ARG A 231 51.95 -6.63 -10.23
N PRO A 232 52.17 -6.72 -8.91
CA PRO A 232 52.63 -7.93 -8.25
C PRO A 232 51.64 -9.11 -8.44
N PRO A 233 52.14 -10.35 -8.47
CA PRO A 233 51.36 -11.54 -8.82
C PRO A 233 50.16 -11.78 -7.89
N GLU A 234 50.31 -11.47 -6.60
CA GLU A 234 49.22 -11.59 -5.61
C GLU A 234 48.02 -10.69 -5.95
N LEU A 235 48.26 -9.46 -6.42
CA LEU A 235 47.19 -8.54 -6.84
C LEU A 235 46.51 -9.03 -8.12
N GLN A 236 47.28 -9.57 -9.06
CA GLN A 236 46.74 -10.15 -10.29
C GLN A 236 45.83 -11.35 -9.98
N GLU A 237 46.24 -12.22 -9.05
CA GLU A 237 45.41 -13.36 -8.60
C GLU A 237 44.12 -12.87 -7.93
N LEU A 238 44.19 -11.81 -7.11
CA LEU A 238 43.00 -11.20 -6.51
C LEU A 238 42.04 -10.65 -7.57
N CYS A 239 42.55 -9.96 -8.59
CA CYS A 239 41.75 -9.48 -9.73
C CYS A 239 41.12 -10.64 -10.51
N ARG A 240 41.89 -11.68 -10.85
CA ARG A 240 41.38 -12.87 -11.57
C ARG A 240 40.27 -13.56 -10.79
N SER A 241 40.46 -13.78 -9.50
CA SER A 241 39.42 -14.41 -8.67
C SER A 241 38.19 -13.50 -8.53
N ALA A 242 38.34 -12.18 -8.41
CA ALA A 242 37.20 -11.27 -8.35
C ALA A 242 36.39 -11.27 -9.66
N LEU A 243 37.06 -11.30 -10.82
CA LEU A 243 36.42 -11.42 -12.12
C LEU A 243 35.68 -12.74 -12.29
N ALA A 244 36.33 -13.86 -11.94
CA ALA A 244 35.69 -15.17 -11.99
C ALA A 244 34.42 -15.20 -11.12
N ASP A 245 34.43 -14.55 -9.95
CA ASP A 245 33.25 -14.46 -9.09
C ASP A 245 32.14 -13.56 -9.69
N VAL A 246 32.49 -12.49 -10.42
CA VAL A 246 31.51 -11.66 -11.15
C VAL A 246 30.87 -12.46 -12.29
N GLU A 247 31.66 -13.23 -13.05
CA GLU A 247 31.19 -14.00 -14.21
C GLU A 247 30.33 -15.21 -13.82
N LYS A 248 30.60 -15.84 -12.66
CA LYS A 248 29.78 -16.95 -12.13
C LYS A 248 28.30 -16.58 -11.95
N HIS A 249 27.98 -15.32 -11.74
CA HIS A 249 26.61 -14.89 -11.52
C HIS A 249 25.89 -14.66 -12.86
N GLU A 250 25.14 -15.67 -13.31
CA GLU A 250 24.36 -15.62 -14.55
C GLU A 250 23.26 -14.54 -14.57
N GLN A 251 22.98 -14.06 -15.78
CA GLN A 251 22.17 -12.88 -16.06
C GLN A 251 20.67 -13.21 -15.90
N CYS A 252 20.15 -13.13 -14.67
CA CYS A 252 18.72 -13.36 -14.39
C CYS A 252 17.85 -12.10 -14.61
N CYS A 253 17.93 -11.49 -15.80
CA CYS A 253 17.09 -10.32 -16.12
C CYS A 253 15.68 -10.77 -16.53
N ARG A 254 14.82 -11.00 -15.53
CA ARG A 254 13.38 -11.16 -15.78
C ARG A 254 12.74 -9.78 -15.97
N PRO A 255 11.85 -9.60 -16.97
CA PRO A 255 11.16 -8.33 -17.13
C PRO A 255 10.33 -8.01 -15.89
N LEU A 256 10.38 -6.75 -15.42
CA LEU A 256 9.61 -6.31 -14.28
C LEU A 256 8.11 -6.40 -14.59
N VAL A 257 7.36 -7.08 -13.72
CA VAL A 257 5.91 -7.17 -13.79
C VAL A 257 5.34 -6.37 -12.62
N CYS A 258 4.60 -5.30 -12.90
CA CYS A 258 3.89 -4.57 -11.85
C CYS A 258 2.92 -5.53 -11.15
N GLU A 259 3.04 -5.65 -9.83
CA GLU A 259 2.12 -6.48 -9.04
C GLU A 259 0.69 -6.00 -9.28
N LYS A 260 -0.16 -6.90 -9.80
CA LYS A 260 -1.59 -6.63 -9.91
C LYS A 260 -2.19 -6.74 -8.52
N SER A 261 -2.90 -5.70 -8.08
CA SER A 261 -3.59 -5.74 -6.79
C SER A 261 -4.61 -6.87 -6.77
N LYS A 262 -4.67 -7.59 -5.65
CA LYS A 262 -5.69 -8.62 -5.46
C LYS A 262 -7.06 -7.93 -5.47
N PRO A 263 -8.05 -8.45 -6.22
CA PRO A 263 -9.39 -7.85 -6.25
C PRO A 263 -9.99 -7.85 -4.83
N LEU A 264 -10.55 -6.72 -4.42
CA LEU A 264 -11.20 -6.60 -3.11
C LEU A 264 -12.42 -7.54 -3.06
N PRO A 265 -12.59 -8.33 -1.98
CA PRO A 265 -13.77 -9.17 -1.83
C PRO A 265 -15.04 -8.33 -1.70
N LEU A 266 -16.17 -8.89 -2.13
CA LEU A 266 -17.48 -8.26 -1.96
C LEU A 266 -17.76 -8.01 -0.47
N LYS A 267 -18.33 -6.85 -0.15
CA LYS A 267 -18.71 -6.52 1.23
C LYS A 267 -19.80 -7.48 1.70
N LEU A 268 -19.50 -8.25 2.75
CA LEU A 268 -20.47 -9.12 3.40
C LEU A 268 -21.25 -8.29 4.43
N PHE A 269 -22.58 -8.31 4.34
CA PHE A 269 -23.47 -7.70 5.33
C PHE A 269 -23.99 -8.77 6.29
N THR A 270 -23.98 -8.47 7.58
CA THR A 270 -24.58 -9.36 8.58
C THR A 270 -26.11 -9.27 8.50
N PRO A 271 -26.81 -10.40 8.31
CA PRO A 271 -28.27 -10.38 8.29
C PRO A 271 -28.79 -10.02 9.68
N ARG A 272 -29.83 -9.17 9.74
CA ARG A 272 -30.52 -8.84 10.99
C ARG A 272 -31.47 -9.98 11.36
N LEU A 273 -30.94 -11.00 12.03
CA LEU A 273 -31.73 -12.13 12.53
C LEU A 273 -32.47 -11.74 13.81
N VAL A 274 -33.79 -11.96 13.83
CA VAL A 274 -34.62 -11.83 15.03
C VAL A 274 -34.93 -13.24 15.53
N ARG A 275 -34.55 -13.56 16.78
CA ARG A 275 -34.88 -14.86 17.40
C ARG A 275 -36.38 -14.90 17.72
N VAL A 276 -37.17 -15.53 16.87
CA VAL A 276 -38.61 -15.74 17.09
C VAL A 276 -38.78 -16.92 18.05
N LEU A 277 -39.10 -16.65 19.32
CA LEU A 277 -39.38 -17.68 20.34
C LEU A 277 -40.85 -18.14 20.33
N GLU A 278 -41.76 -17.33 19.79
CA GLU A 278 -43.20 -17.64 19.73
C GLU A 278 -43.79 -17.24 18.38
N PHE A 279 -44.38 -18.20 17.67
CA PHE A 279 -45.07 -17.95 16.40
C PHE A 279 -46.37 -17.15 16.64
N GLY A 280 -46.57 -16.07 15.88
CA GLY A 280 -47.81 -15.29 15.87
C GLY A 280 -47.79 -13.98 16.68
N LYS A 281 -46.80 -13.75 17.54
CA LYS A 281 -46.60 -12.44 18.18
C LYS A 281 -45.81 -11.52 17.25
N LYS A 282 -46.38 -10.35 16.92
CA LYS A 282 -45.68 -9.30 16.16
C LYS A 282 -44.62 -8.65 17.05
N GLN A 283 -43.35 -8.98 16.83
CA GLN A 283 -42.22 -8.31 17.50
C GLN A 283 -41.87 -7.00 16.78
N GLY A 284 -41.31 -6.03 17.52
CA GLY A 284 -40.69 -4.82 16.95
C GLY A 284 -41.49 -3.52 17.05
N SER A 285 -42.64 -3.49 17.72
CA SER A 285 -43.38 -2.25 17.99
C SER A 285 -43.27 -1.85 19.47
N SER A 286 -43.26 -0.54 19.75
CA SER A 286 -43.34 -0.02 21.12
C SER A 286 -44.61 -0.53 21.83
N LYS A 287 -44.57 -0.61 23.16
CA LYS A 287 -45.70 -1.05 24.00
C LYS A 287 -46.95 -0.22 23.70
N GLU A 288 -46.80 1.09 23.56
CA GLU A 288 -47.87 2.03 23.25
C GLU A 288 -48.54 1.72 21.90
N GLU A 289 -47.74 1.39 20.87
CA GLU A 289 -48.29 1.02 19.56
C GLU A 289 -49.06 -0.30 19.60
N GLN A 290 -48.63 -1.26 20.42
CA GLN A 290 -49.31 -2.54 20.60
C GLN A 290 -50.66 -2.33 21.29
N GLU A 291 -50.69 -1.50 22.33
CA GLU A 291 -51.91 -1.15 23.05
C GLU A 291 -52.89 -0.42 22.14
N ARG A 292 -52.42 0.57 21.37
CA ARG A 292 -53.25 1.28 20.39
C ARG A 292 -53.87 0.33 19.37
N LYS A 293 -53.09 -0.61 18.82
CA LYS A 293 -53.59 -1.64 17.88
C LYS A 293 -54.60 -2.56 18.53
N ARG A 294 -54.37 -2.98 19.78
CA ARG A 294 -55.30 -3.81 20.56
C ARG A 294 -56.63 -3.09 20.80
N LEU A 295 -56.59 -1.81 21.18
CA LEU A 295 -57.79 -0.99 21.38
C LEU A 295 -58.59 -0.80 20.09
N ILE A 296 -57.92 -0.49 18.98
CA ILE A 296 -58.57 -0.37 17.66
C ILE A 296 -59.25 -1.69 17.25
N HIS A 297 -58.59 -2.83 17.47
CA HIS A 297 -59.16 -4.13 17.13
C HIS A 297 -60.41 -4.44 17.99
N LYS A 298 -60.33 -4.19 19.30
CA LYS A 298 -61.49 -4.33 20.21
C LYS A 298 -62.65 -3.45 19.75
N HIS A 299 -62.41 -2.15 19.54
CA HIS A 299 -63.45 -1.23 19.08
C HIS A 299 -64.12 -1.70 17.77
N LYS A 300 -63.32 -2.12 16.78
CA LYS A 300 -63.88 -2.63 15.51
C LYS A 300 -64.67 -3.92 15.67
N ARG A 301 -64.29 -4.80 16.60
CA ARG A 301 -65.01 -6.05 16.88
C ARG A 301 -66.36 -5.75 17.53
N GLU A 302 -66.37 -4.94 18.59
CA GLU A 302 -67.60 -4.55 19.29
C GLU A 302 -68.55 -3.79 18.36
N PHE A 303 -68.03 -2.81 17.62
CA PHE A 303 -68.83 -2.03 16.66
C PHE A 303 -69.49 -2.93 15.60
N LYS A 304 -68.74 -3.89 15.03
CA LYS A 304 -69.32 -4.86 14.08
C LYS A 304 -70.36 -5.77 14.74
N GLY A 305 -70.18 -6.13 16.01
CA GLY A 305 -71.16 -6.89 16.79
C GLY A 305 -72.48 -6.14 16.93
N ALA A 306 -72.41 -4.91 17.46
CA ALA A 306 -73.59 -4.05 17.66
C ALA A 306 -74.35 -3.79 16.36
N VAL A 307 -73.65 -3.48 15.26
CA VAL A 307 -74.29 -3.28 13.96
C VAL A 307 -74.99 -4.55 13.45
N ARG A 308 -74.44 -5.74 13.72
CA ARG A 308 -75.08 -7.02 13.35
C ARG A 308 -76.33 -7.32 14.19
N GLU A 309 -76.40 -6.84 15.42
CA GLU A 309 -77.58 -6.98 16.28
C GLU A 309 -78.68 -6.03 15.82
N ILE A 310 -78.36 -4.74 15.65
CA ILE A 310 -79.32 -3.75 15.11
C ILE A 310 -79.93 -4.21 13.78
N ARG A 311 -79.12 -4.80 12.89
CA ARG A 311 -79.64 -5.36 11.62
C ARG A 311 -80.59 -6.54 11.82
N ARG A 312 -80.32 -7.42 12.81
CA ARG A 312 -81.21 -8.54 13.14
C ARG A 312 -82.52 -8.05 13.75
N ASP A 313 -82.45 -7.05 14.63
CA ASP A 313 -83.62 -6.44 15.26
C ASP A 313 -84.50 -5.73 14.23
N ASN A 314 -83.89 -4.96 13.32
CA ASN A 314 -84.63 -4.32 12.22
C ASN A 314 -85.33 -5.35 11.32
N GLN A 315 -84.69 -6.48 11.01
CA GLN A 315 -85.32 -7.56 10.25
C GLN A 315 -86.48 -8.20 11.01
N PHE A 316 -86.34 -8.37 12.33
CA PHE A 316 -87.40 -8.89 13.17
C PHE A 316 -88.61 -7.95 13.22
N LEU A 317 -88.38 -6.65 13.47
CA LEU A 317 -89.43 -5.63 13.45
C LEU A 317 -90.15 -5.56 12.11
N ALA A 318 -89.41 -5.60 11.00
CA ALA A 318 -89.99 -5.59 9.66
C ALA A 318 -90.91 -6.80 9.42
N ARG A 319 -90.51 -7.99 9.88
CA ARG A 319 -91.36 -9.21 9.78
C ARG A 319 -92.63 -9.08 10.61
N MET A 320 -92.52 -8.57 11.84
CA MET A 320 -93.65 -8.39 12.75
C MET A 320 -94.65 -7.34 12.23
N GLN A 321 -94.16 -6.22 11.71
CA GLN A 321 -95.01 -5.19 11.09
C GLN A 321 -95.72 -5.71 9.83
N LEU A 322 -95.03 -6.53 9.04
CA LEU A 322 -95.62 -7.16 7.85
C LEU A 322 -96.72 -8.15 8.23
N SER A 323 -96.50 -9.02 9.23
CA SER A 323 -97.53 -9.95 9.69
C SER A 323 -98.77 -9.22 10.21
N GLU A 324 -98.57 -8.18 11.03
CA GLU A 324 -99.67 -7.37 11.55
C GLU A 324 -100.46 -6.68 10.42
N THR A 325 -99.76 -6.16 9.39
CA THR A 325 -100.41 -5.53 8.24
C THR A 325 -101.21 -6.55 7.41
N LEU A 326 -100.65 -7.74 7.17
CA LEU A 326 -101.34 -8.82 6.45
C LEU A 326 -102.58 -9.30 7.20
N GLU A 327 -102.52 -9.41 8.53
CA GLU A 327 -103.66 -9.74 9.38
C GLU A 327 -104.75 -8.67 9.29
N ARG A 328 -104.39 -7.39 9.46
CA ARG A 328 -105.32 -6.25 9.31
C ARG A 328 -105.99 -6.23 7.91
N ASP A 329 -105.23 -6.50 6.86
CA ASP A 329 -105.75 -6.55 5.50
C ASP A 329 -106.64 -7.78 5.26
N ALA A 330 -106.30 -8.94 5.83
CA ALA A 330 -107.12 -10.15 5.76
C ALA A 330 -108.47 -9.93 6.45
N GLU A 331 -108.48 -9.32 7.63
CA GLU A 331 -109.71 -8.92 8.32
C GLU A 331 -110.55 -7.95 7.50
N ARG A 332 -109.92 -6.91 6.94
CA ARG A 332 -110.60 -5.94 6.08
C ARG A 332 -111.23 -6.63 4.86
N LYS A 333 -110.47 -7.48 4.17
CA LYS A 333 -110.96 -8.24 3.01
C LYS A 333 -112.12 -9.17 3.37
N ARG A 334 -112.07 -9.85 4.54
CA ARG A 334 -113.17 -10.68 5.05
C ARG A 334 -114.44 -9.84 5.26
N LYS A 335 -114.32 -8.69 5.92
CA LYS A 335 -115.46 -7.76 6.14
C LYS A 335 -116.03 -7.24 4.83
N VAL A 336 -115.18 -6.81 3.89
CA VAL A 336 -115.60 -6.34 2.56
C VAL A 336 -116.32 -7.45 1.78
N LYS A 337 -115.82 -8.69 1.81
CA LYS A 337 -116.46 -9.84 1.15
C LYS A 337 -117.84 -10.15 1.75
N GLN A 338 -117.98 -10.04 3.08
CA GLN A 338 -119.29 -10.18 3.75
C GLN A 338 -120.28 -9.11 3.27
N LEU A 339 -119.84 -7.84 3.19
CA LEU A 339 -120.67 -6.74 2.68
C LEU A 339 -121.09 -6.94 1.22
N PHE A 340 -120.16 -7.31 0.34
CA PHE A 340 -120.49 -7.61 -1.06
C PHE A 340 -121.46 -8.79 -1.20
N ASN A 341 -121.30 -9.83 -0.37
CA ASN A 341 -122.23 -10.96 -0.37
C ASN A 341 -123.64 -10.52 0.10
N SER A 342 -123.74 -9.66 1.12
CA SER A 342 -125.03 -9.11 1.53
C SER A 342 -125.67 -8.24 0.44
N LEU A 343 -124.88 -7.42 -0.27
CA LEU A 343 -125.38 -6.61 -1.39
C LEU A 343 -125.85 -7.48 -2.56
N ALA A 344 -125.10 -8.53 -2.91
CA ALA A 344 -125.49 -9.47 -3.96
C ALA A 344 -126.79 -10.21 -3.60
N THR A 345 -126.98 -10.55 -2.32
CA THR A 345 -128.23 -11.16 -1.82
C THR A 345 -129.40 -10.19 -1.98
N GLN A 346 -129.23 -8.92 -1.59
CA GLN A 346 -130.24 -7.87 -1.79
C GLN A 346 -130.58 -7.65 -3.28
N GLU A 347 -129.59 -7.64 -4.17
CA GLU A 347 -129.83 -7.53 -5.62
C GLU A 347 -130.61 -8.73 -6.17
N GLY A 348 -130.29 -9.94 -5.69
CA GLY A 348 -131.03 -11.16 -6.00
C GLY A 348 -132.49 -11.09 -5.57
N GLU A 349 -132.76 -10.66 -4.34
CA GLU A 349 -134.10 -10.42 -3.81
C GLU A 349 -134.85 -9.36 -4.63
N TRP A 350 -134.19 -8.26 -4.98
CA TRP A 350 -134.77 -7.20 -5.81
C TRP A 350 -135.13 -7.70 -7.23
N LYS A 351 -134.24 -8.46 -7.88
CA LYS A 351 -134.53 -9.08 -9.19
C LYS A 351 -135.69 -10.06 -9.09
N ALA A 352 -135.79 -10.83 -8.01
CA ALA A 352 -136.92 -11.73 -7.76
C ALA A 352 -138.24 -10.95 -7.59
N LEU A 353 -138.23 -9.84 -6.85
CA LEU A 353 -139.37 -8.92 -6.74
C LEU A 353 -139.77 -8.33 -8.10
N LYS A 354 -138.80 -7.88 -8.90
CA LYS A 354 -139.05 -7.34 -10.26
C LYS A 354 -139.70 -8.38 -11.18
N ARG A 355 -139.19 -9.63 -11.18
CA ARG A 355 -139.79 -10.73 -11.95
C ARG A 355 -141.23 -11.05 -11.53
N LYS A 356 -141.54 -10.99 -10.22
CA LYS A 356 -142.92 -11.14 -9.73
C LYS A 356 -143.83 -10.00 -10.19
N LYS A 357 -143.32 -8.77 -10.28
CA LYS A 357 -144.09 -7.59 -10.72
C LYS A 357 -144.51 -7.64 -12.19
N PHE A 358 -143.66 -8.16 -13.09
CA PHE A 358 -143.96 -8.31 -14.52
C PHE A 358 -144.82 -9.55 -14.88
N LYS A 359 -145.07 -10.44 -13.91
CA LYS A 359 -145.93 -11.63 -14.08
C LYS A 359 -147.41 -11.37 -13.76
N LYS A 360 -147.77 -10.13 -13.45
CA LYS A 360 -149.14 -9.61 -13.33
C LYS A 360 -149.30 -8.53 -14.38
#